data_AF-A0A7D4QH84-F1
#
_entry.id   AF-A0A7D4QH84-F1
#
_cell.length_a   1.000
_cell.length_b   1.000
_cell.length_c   1.000
_cell.angle_alpha   90.00
_cell.angle_beta   90.00
_cell.angle_gamma   90.00
#
_symmetry.space_group_name_H-M   'P 1'
#
loop_
_entity.id
_entity.type
_entity.pdbx_description
1 polymer ?
#
loop_
_entity_poly.entity_id
_entity_poly.type
_entity_poly.pdbx_seq_one_letter_code
_entity_poly.pdbx_strand_id
1 'polypeptide(L)'
;MKKLLLFCIPLALLFACDKAHKTELINDGGSDSLVITSVRDTFNKFKSSYYVNVMLKNTAKTKAEGFVVTAKYMDQTDGIVAESSGGAGKTLAPGDSLLIENSYSFSSMKELPYKVKVSAKKMF
;
A
#
# COMPACT_ATOMS: atom_id res chain seq x y z
N MET A 1 -43.98 -18.28 38.96
CA MET A 1 -43.10 -17.10 39.08
C MET A 1 -42.12 -17.12 37.92
N LYS A 2 -42.19 -16.13 37.02
CA LYS A 2 -41.44 -16.13 35.74
C LYS A 2 -40.85 -14.75 35.53
N LYS A 3 -39.64 -14.51 36.06
CA LYS A 3 -38.80 -13.33 35.76
C LYS A 3 -37.35 -13.68 36.04
N LEU A 4 -36.58 -13.90 34.99
CA LEU A 4 -35.17 -13.54 34.94
C LEU A 4 -34.73 -13.69 33.49
N LEU A 5 -34.45 -12.59 32.82
CA LEU A 5 -33.61 -12.47 31.63
C LEU A 5 -33.63 -10.99 31.26
N LEU A 6 -32.74 -10.21 31.87
CA LEU A 6 -32.38 -8.92 31.28
C LEU A 6 -30.88 -8.69 31.46
N PHE A 7 -30.22 -8.71 30.30
CA PHE A 7 -29.04 -7.94 29.95
C PHE A 7 -27.74 -8.26 30.70
N CYS A 8 -27.14 -9.38 30.32
CA CYS A 8 -25.68 -9.45 30.22
C CYS A 8 -25.26 -9.02 28.81
N ILE A 9 -24.13 -8.29 28.73
CA ILE A 9 -23.27 -8.07 27.55
C ILE A 9 -23.59 -6.78 26.73
N PRO A 10 -22.60 -5.94 26.40
CA PRO A 10 -21.40 -5.55 27.17
C PRO A 10 -21.09 -4.03 27.04
N LEU A 11 -20.71 -3.39 28.15
CA LEU A 11 -20.04 -2.08 28.12
C LEU A 11 -18.56 -2.21 27.69
N ALA A 12 -18.29 -2.99 26.63
CA ALA A 12 -16.95 -3.31 26.14
C ALA A 12 -16.67 -2.76 24.73
N LEU A 13 -17.60 -2.02 24.14
CA LEU A 13 -17.40 -1.39 22.82
C LEU A 13 -16.72 -0.01 22.88
N LEU A 14 -16.32 0.47 24.07
CA LEU A 14 -15.74 1.81 24.23
C LEU A 14 -14.20 1.86 24.24
N PHE A 15 -13.51 0.73 24.08
CA PHE A 15 -12.04 0.70 24.02
C PHE A 15 -11.54 -0.07 22.78
N ALA A 16 -11.79 0.50 21.61
CA ALA A 16 -10.97 0.26 20.41
C ALA A 16 -11.15 1.39 19.39
N CYS A 17 -11.13 2.65 19.85
CA CYS A 17 -10.83 3.76 18.94
C CYS A 17 -9.32 3.99 18.99
N ASP A 18 -8.55 3.00 18.54
CA ASP A 18 -7.18 3.27 18.12
C ASP A 18 -7.31 4.29 16.99
N LYS A 19 -6.77 5.50 17.18
CA LYS A 19 -6.59 6.44 16.08
C LYS A 19 -5.76 5.73 15.04
N ALA A 20 -6.42 5.18 14.02
CA ALA A 20 -5.74 4.55 12.91
C ALA A 20 -4.79 5.60 12.34
N HIS A 21 -3.49 5.31 12.39
CA HIS A 21 -2.48 6.08 11.69
C HIS A 21 -2.91 6.12 10.22
N LYS A 22 -3.47 7.25 9.78
CA LYS A 22 -4.03 7.39 8.44
C LYS A 22 -2.91 7.86 7.52
N THR A 23 -2.18 6.90 6.96
CA THR A 23 -1.23 7.18 5.88
C THR A 23 -1.99 7.64 4.66
N GLU A 24 -1.52 8.70 4.02
CA GLU A 24 -2.05 9.15 2.74
C GLU A 24 -1.37 8.40 1.59
N LEU A 25 -2.17 7.85 0.65
CA LEU A 25 -1.67 7.20 -0.55
C LEU A 25 -1.71 8.17 -1.73
N ILE A 26 -0.54 8.40 -2.35
CA ILE A 26 -0.38 9.25 -3.52
C ILE A 26 0.01 8.38 -4.71
N ASN A 27 -0.81 8.40 -5.76
CA ASN A 27 -0.46 7.83 -7.06
C ASN A 27 0.25 8.90 -7.89
N ASP A 28 1.56 8.76 -8.09
CA ASP A 28 2.39 9.66 -8.90
C ASP A 28 2.38 9.29 -10.40
N GLY A 29 1.50 8.36 -10.78
CA GLY A 29 1.32 7.91 -12.15
C GLY A 29 2.32 6.82 -12.57
N GLY A 30 2.19 6.43 -13.83
CA GLY A 30 3.15 5.55 -14.49
C GLY A 30 3.59 6.11 -15.83
N SER A 31 4.58 5.48 -16.47
CA SER A 31 5.01 5.83 -17.84
C SER A 31 3.86 5.70 -18.85
N ASP A 32 3.92 6.36 -20.01
CA ASP A 32 2.85 6.46 -21.03
C ASP A 32 2.05 5.18 -21.35
N SER A 33 2.64 3.99 -21.16
CA SER A 33 2.02 2.68 -21.43
C SER A 33 1.74 1.82 -20.20
N LEU A 34 2.15 2.24 -19.00
CA LEU A 34 1.97 1.53 -17.74
C LEU A 34 1.14 2.38 -16.80
N VAL A 35 -0.10 1.98 -16.56
CA VAL A 35 -1.05 2.75 -15.77
C VAL A 35 -1.29 2.06 -14.44
N ILE A 36 -1.10 2.80 -13.34
CA ILE A 36 -1.52 2.34 -12.01
C ILE A 36 -3.04 2.50 -11.91
N THR A 37 -3.76 1.39 -11.83
CA THR A 37 -5.24 1.36 -11.79
C THR A 37 -5.79 1.28 -10.37
N SER A 38 -5.00 0.79 -9.41
CA SER A 38 -5.36 0.74 -8.00
C SER A 38 -4.11 0.69 -7.13
N VAL A 39 -4.18 1.33 -5.96
CA VAL A 39 -3.18 1.20 -4.89
C VAL A 39 -3.93 0.85 -3.61
N ARG A 40 -3.42 -0.15 -2.89
CA ARG A 40 -3.89 -0.53 -1.55
C ARG A 40 -2.71 -0.67 -0.64
N ASP A 41 -2.88 -0.34 0.62
CA ASP A 41 -1.86 -0.51 1.63
C ASP A 41 -2.39 -1.21 2.87
N THR A 42 -1.47 -1.78 3.63
CA THR A 42 -1.77 -2.39 4.92
C THR A 42 -0.54 -2.34 5.79
N PHE A 43 -0.70 -1.92 7.04
CA PHE A 43 0.35 -2.00 8.03
C PHE A 43 0.16 -3.21 8.96
N ASN A 44 1.20 -4.03 9.10
CA ASN A 44 1.24 -5.14 10.04
C ASN A 44 2.07 -4.78 11.28
N LYS A 45 1.38 -4.44 12.37
CA LYS A 45 2.00 -4.06 13.65
C LYS A 45 2.87 -5.14 14.30
N PHE A 46 2.62 -6.42 14.03
CA PHE A 46 3.39 -7.52 14.64
C PHE A 46 4.72 -7.75 13.94
N LYS A 47 4.79 -7.42 12.65
CA LYS A 47 6.01 -7.52 11.84
C LYS A 47 6.72 -6.18 11.67
N SER A 48 6.11 -5.10 12.16
CA SER A 48 6.49 -3.71 11.84
C SER A 48 6.67 -3.49 10.34
N SER A 49 5.86 -4.17 9.52
CA SER A 49 5.99 -4.14 8.06
C SER A 49 4.82 -3.41 7.42
N TYR A 50 5.14 -2.55 6.46
CA TYR A 50 4.18 -1.82 5.63
C TYR A 50 4.14 -2.45 4.25
N TYR A 51 2.96 -2.84 3.79
CA TYR A 51 2.74 -3.46 2.49
C TYR A 51 1.97 -2.51 1.58
N VAL A 52 2.41 -2.39 0.33
CA VAL A 52 1.79 -1.56 -0.70
C VAL A 52 1.59 -2.42 -1.94
N ASN A 53 0.33 -2.62 -2.28
CA ASN A 53 -0.13 -3.45 -3.39
C ASN A 53 -0.63 -2.56 -4.52
N VAL A 54 0.01 -2.67 -5.68
CA VAL A 54 -0.20 -1.81 -6.83
C VAL A 54 -0.70 -2.65 -7.99
N MET A 55 -1.90 -2.34 -8.49
CA MET A 55 -2.40 -2.93 -9.73
C MET A 55 -1.90 -2.10 -10.89
N LEU A 56 -1.08 -2.72 -11.74
CA LEU A 56 -0.47 -2.09 -12.91
C LEU A 56 -1.10 -2.67 -14.18
N LYS A 57 -1.54 -1.82 -15.11
CA LYS A 57 -2.09 -2.20 -16.42
C LYS A 57 -1.18 -1.75 -17.55
N ASN A 58 -0.91 -2.63 -18.51
CA ASN A 58 -0.25 -2.25 -19.75
C ASN A 58 -1.28 -1.80 -20.80
N THR A 59 -1.24 -0.54 -21.18
CA THR A 59 -2.14 0.06 -22.18
C THR A 59 -1.50 0.15 -23.57
N ALA A 60 -0.22 -0.21 -23.73
CA ALA A 60 0.42 -0.28 -25.04
C ALA A 60 -0.04 -1.50 -25.85
N LYS A 61 0.26 -1.46 -27.14
CA LYS A 61 0.09 -2.59 -28.08
C LYS A 61 1.21 -3.63 -28.00
N THR A 62 2.26 -3.35 -27.23
CA THR A 62 3.45 -4.22 -27.08
C THR A 62 3.60 -4.66 -25.63
N LYS A 63 4.26 -5.81 -25.41
CA LYS A 63 4.62 -6.24 -24.05
C LYS A 63 5.47 -5.17 -23.35
N ALA A 64 5.24 -4.99 -22.05
CA ALA A 64 6.07 -4.17 -21.18
C ALA A 64 7.04 -5.09 -20.42
N GLU A 65 8.32 -4.71 -20.44
CA GLU A 65 9.43 -5.44 -19.81
C GLU A 65 10.34 -4.41 -19.14
N GLY A 66 11.10 -4.86 -18.13
CA GLY A 66 12.06 -4.00 -17.44
C GLY A 66 11.41 -2.84 -16.69
N PHE A 67 10.18 -2.97 -16.22
CA PHE A 67 9.53 -1.94 -15.42
C PHE A 67 9.73 -2.17 -13.93
N VAL A 68 9.69 -1.07 -13.17
CA VAL A 68 9.75 -1.06 -11.72
C VAL A 68 8.61 -0.21 -11.19
N VAL A 69 7.97 -0.70 -10.14
CA VAL A 69 7.02 0.06 -9.33
C VAL A 69 7.71 0.38 -8.01
N THR A 70 7.87 1.66 -7.73
CA THR A 70 8.54 2.16 -6.52
C THR A 70 7.51 2.74 -5.57
N ALA A 71 7.60 2.37 -4.29
CA ALA A 71 6.87 2.99 -3.20
C ALA A 71 7.85 3.77 -2.30
N LYS A 72 7.63 5.08 -2.21
CA LYS A 72 8.39 6.00 -1.35
C LYS A 72 7.57 6.30 -0.10
N TYR A 73 8.16 6.04 1.05
CA TYR A 73 7.57 6.25 2.37
C TYR A 73 8.04 7.62 2.89
N MET A 74 7.12 8.51 3.20
CA MET A 74 7.41 9.91 3.48
C MET A 74 6.89 10.32 4.87
N ASP A 75 7.64 11.16 5.58
CA ASP A 75 7.23 11.74 6.86
C ASP A 75 6.29 12.95 6.69
N GLN A 76 5.97 13.62 7.80
CA GLN A 76 5.08 14.79 7.82
C GLN A 76 5.67 16.03 7.12
N THR A 77 6.98 16.05 6.88
CA THR A 77 7.71 17.14 6.21
C THR A 77 7.94 16.86 4.72
N ASP A 78 7.30 15.81 4.19
CA ASP A 78 7.51 15.29 2.83
C ASP A 78 8.95 14.75 2.60
N GLY A 79 9.70 14.48 3.67
CA GLY A 79 11.01 13.81 3.61
C GLY A 79 10.85 12.30 3.36
N ILE A 80 11.66 11.74 2.45
CA ILE A 80 11.66 10.29 2.19
C ILE A 80 12.41 9.59 3.33
N VAL A 81 11.71 8.72 4.07
CA VAL A 81 12.28 7.93 5.18
C VAL A 81 12.61 6.50 4.80
N ALA A 82 11.98 5.97 3.74
CA ALA A 82 12.28 4.66 3.19
C ALA A 82 11.81 4.56 1.72
N GLU A 83 12.32 3.55 1.03
CA GLU A 83 11.90 3.19 -0.33
C GLU A 83 11.84 1.67 -0.48
N SER A 84 10.84 1.18 -1.22
CA SER A 84 10.79 -0.20 -1.69
C SER A 84 10.43 -0.23 -3.18
N SER A 85 10.85 -1.28 -3.87
CA SER A 85 10.61 -1.43 -5.31
C SER A 85 10.24 -2.87 -5.64
N GLY A 86 9.32 -3.03 -6.60
CA GLY A 86 8.83 -4.31 -7.08
C GLY A 86 8.65 -4.33 -8.59
N GLY A 87 8.40 -5.51 -9.15
CA GLY A 87 8.14 -5.67 -10.59
C GLY A 87 9.38 -5.84 -11.48
N ALA A 88 10.58 -5.67 -10.93
CA ALA A 88 11.82 -5.97 -11.67
C ALA A 88 11.81 -7.41 -12.20
N GLY A 89 12.17 -7.58 -13.47
CA GLY A 89 12.17 -8.88 -14.15
C GLY A 89 10.79 -9.44 -14.52
N LYS A 90 9.69 -8.72 -14.21
CA LYS A 90 8.35 -9.11 -14.68
C LYS A 90 8.09 -8.61 -16.09
N THR A 91 7.24 -9.33 -16.80
CA THR A 91 6.70 -8.96 -18.11
C THR A 91 5.19 -8.79 -17.99
N LEU A 92 4.62 -7.82 -18.71
CA LEU A 92 3.20 -7.56 -18.75
C LEU A 92 2.72 -7.45 -20.20
N ALA A 93 1.87 -8.38 -20.63
CA ALA A 93 1.35 -8.41 -21.99
C ALA A 93 0.42 -7.20 -22.27
N PRO A 94 0.18 -6.85 -23.55
CA PRO A 94 -0.76 -5.80 -23.92
C PRO A 94 -2.15 -6.02 -23.32
N GLY A 95 -2.72 -5.00 -22.66
CA GLY A 95 -4.07 -5.04 -22.09
C GLY A 95 -4.18 -5.69 -20.71
N ASP A 96 -3.20 -6.49 -20.31
CA ASP A 96 -3.19 -7.22 -19.05
C ASP A 96 -2.95 -6.32 -17.84
N SER A 97 -3.36 -6.82 -16.68
CA SER A 97 -3.08 -6.21 -15.38
C SER A 97 -2.29 -7.16 -14.49
N LEU A 98 -1.43 -6.61 -13.64
CA LEU A 98 -0.55 -7.36 -12.76
C LEU A 98 -0.45 -6.69 -11.40
N LEU A 99 -0.55 -7.51 -10.35
CA LEU A 99 -0.31 -7.08 -8.99
C LEU A 99 1.19 -7.00 -8.71
N ILE A 100 1.64 -5.83 -8.28
CA ILE A 100 3.00 -5.57 -7.82
C ILE A 100 2.96 -5.26 -6.33
N GLU A 101 3.67 -6.09 -5.57
CA GLU A 101 3.77 -5.96 -4.12
C GLU A 101 5.08 -5.25 -3.77
N ASN A 102 4.97 -4.25 -2.91
CA ASN A 102 6.07 -3.51 -2.32
C ASN A 102 5.95 -3.64 -0.80
N SER A 103 7.07 -3.79 -0.11
CA SER A 103 7.06 -3.88 1.35
C SER A 103 8.31 -3.29 1.97
N TYR A 104 8.14 -2.67 3.14
CA TYR A 104 9.25 -2.19 3.95
C TYR A 104 9.00 -2.51 5.43
N SER A 105 10.05 -2.94 6.14
CA SER A 105 10.00 -3.18 7.57
C SER A 105 10.64 -2.01 8.31
N PHE A 106 9.86 -1.33 9.15
CA PHE A 106 10.31 -0.22 9.98
C PHE A 106 10.88 -0.73 11.31
N SER A 107 11.92 -0.08 11.81
CA SER A 107 12.52 -0.43 13.10
C SER A 107 11.65 -0.02 14.28
N SER A 108 10.87 1.06 14.13
CA SER A 108 9.97 1.52 15.18
C SER A 108 8.63 2.04 14.64
N MET A 109 7.59 1.98 15.48
CA MET A 109 6.26 2.53 15.17
C MET A 109 6.27 4.06 14.98
N LYS A 110 7.31 4.76 15.45
CA LYS A 110 7.47 6.21 15.27
C LYS A 110 7.92 6.58 13.85
N GLU A 111 8.45 5.62 13.12
CA GLU A 111 8.95 5.79 11.74
C GLU A 111 7.88 5.48 10.68
N LEU A 112 6.64 5.20 11.10
CA LEU A 112 5.58 4.91 10.15
C LEU A 112 5.33 6.11 9.22
N PRO A 113 5.16 5.85 7.91
CA PRO A 113 5.03 6.89 6.91
C PRO A 113 3.77 7.70 7.15
N TYR A 114 3.85 9.02 7.03
CA TYR A 114 2.66 9.86 6.94
C TYR A 114 2.03 9.81 5.53
N LYS A 115 2.88 9.70 4.50
CA LYS A 115 2.48 9.57 3.10
C LYS A 115 3.23 8.41 2.44
N VAL A 116 2.58 7.75 1.49
CA VAL A 116 3.22 6.78 0.61
C VAL A 116 2.96 7.17 -0.83
N LYS A 117 4.03 7.46 -1.55
CA LYS A 117 4.01 7.89 -2.95
C LYS A 117 4.46 6.76 -3.86
N VAL A 118 3.58 6.33 -4.76
CA VAL A 118 3.81 5.19 -5.66
C VAL A 118 4.00 5.67 -7.09
N SER A 119 4.99 5.13 -7.79
CA SER A 119 5.21 5.41 -9.22
C SER A 119 5.58 4.14 -9.98
N ALA A 120 5.24 4.08 -11.27
CA ALA A 120 5.64 2.99 -12.17
C ALA A 120 6.48 3.53 -13.33
N LYS A 121 7.69 3.01 -13.53
CA LYS A 121 8.59 3.47 -14.59
C LYS A 121 9.18 2.30 -15.36
N LYS A 122 9.32 2.46 -16.67
CA LYS A 122 10.10 1.56 -17.51
C LYS A 122 11.59 1.91 -17.37
N MET A 123 12.43 0.92 -17.12
CA MET A 123 13.88 1.07 -17.19
C MET A 123 14.33 0.84 -18.64
N PHE A 124 15.13 1.75 -19.16
CA PHE A 124 15.67 1.69 -20.52
C PHE A 124 16.78 0.66 -20.64
#